data_AF-A0A1Y2DT91-F1
#
_entry.id   AF-A0A1Y2DT91-F1
#
_cell.length_a   1.000
_cell.length_b   1.000
_cell.length_c   1.000
_cell.angle_alpha   90.00
_cell.angle_beta   90.00
_cell.angle_gamma   90.00
#
_symmetry.space_group_name_H-M   'P 1'
#
loop_
_entity.id
_entity.type
_entity.pdbx_description
1 polymer ?
#
loop_
_entity_poly.entity_id
_entity_poly.type
_entity_poly.pdbx_seq_one_letter_code
_entity_poly.pdbx_strand_id
1 'polypeptide(L)' 'SSLNEMFCLANIWDCIPLLDEADIFLSRREKTDLKRHALVTLFLRVLEYYNGILFLTTDRVGTLDEAFKLRVHLSLW' A
#
# COMPACT_ATOMS: atom_id res chain seq x y z
N SER A 1 -5.60 2.13 -13.32
CA SER A 1 -6.63 3.20 -13.27
C SER A 1 -7.52 3.07 -12.06
N SER A 2 -8.04 1.89 -11.73
CA SER A 2 -9.04 1.70 -10.66
C SER A 2 -8.61 2.10 -9.23
N LEU A 3 -7.34 1.89 -8.85
CA LEU A 3 -6.87 2.22 -7.49
C LEU A 3 -6.85 3.74 -7.23
N ASN A 4 -6.43 4.52 -8.22
CA ASN A 4 -6.42 5.99 -8.12
C ASN A 4 -7.82 6.57 -8.07
N GLU A 5 -8.77 6.01 -8.83
CA GLU A 5 -10.18 6.41 -8.74
C GLU A 5 -10.76 6.12 -7.37
N MET A 6 -10.45 4.96 -6.78
CA MET A 6 -10.89 4.61 -5.43
C MET A 6 -10.36 5.58 -4.38
N PHE A 7 -9.08 5.96 -4.46
CA PHE A 7 -8.50 6.95 -3.56
C PHE A 7 -9.08 8.36 -3.78
N CYS A 8 -9.36 8.72 -5.03
CA CYS A 8 -10.00 9.99 -5.36
C CYS A 8 -11.43 10.06 -4.80
N LEU A 9 -12.23 9.01 -4.98
CA LEU A 9 -13.59 8.91 -4.43
C LEU A 9 -13.58 8.91 -2.90
N ALA A 10 -12.66 8.19 -2.27
CA ALA A 10 -12.51 8.19 -0.82
C ALA A 10 -12.23 9.60 -0.28
N ASN A 11 -11.36 10.35 -0.96
CA ASN A 11 -11.06 11.74 -0.61
C ASN A 11 -12.25 12.68 -0.85
N ILE A 12 -13.06 12.46 -1.89
CA ILE A 12 -14.27 13.27 -2.14
C ILE A 12 -15.35 13.00 -1.08
N TRP A 13 -15.44 11.77 -0.59
CA TRP A 13 -16.47 11.33 0.35
C TRP A 13 -16.04 11.39 1.83
N ASP A 14 -14.89 11.97 2.15
CA ASP A 14 -14.29 11.93 3.50
C ASP A 14 -14.28 10.52 4.11
N CYS A 15 -14.11 9.51 3.26
CA CYS A 15 -14.08 8.11 3.65
C CYS A 15 -12.65 7.67 3.91
N ILE A 16 -12.47 6.82 4.91
CA ILE A 16 -11.17 6.21 5.21
C ILE A 16 -11.08 4.88 4.44
N PRO A 17 -10.27 4.80 3.37
CA PRO A 17 -10.09 3.54 2.65
C PRO A 17 -9.41 2.49 3.53
N LEU A 18 -9.86 1.25 3.37
CA LEU A 18 -9.26 0.04 3.94
C LEU A 18 -8.78 -0.83 2.79
N LEU A 19 -7.49 -1.17 2.78
CA LEU A 19 -6.95 -2.17 1.87
C LEU A 19 -6.64 -3.45 2.65
N ASP A 20 -7.29 -4.53 2.25
CA ASP A 20 -7.04 -5.85 2.82
C ASP A 20 -5.95 -6.59 2.05
N GLU A 21 -5.26 -7.52 2.73
CA GLU A 21 -4.17 -8.33 2.19
C GLU A 21 -3.06 -7.49 1.51
N ALA A 22 -2.68 -6.37 2.14
CA ALA A 22 -1.73 -5.42 1.56
C ALA A 22 -0.33 -6.04 1.30
N ASP A 23 0.01 -7.17 1.92
CA ASP A 23 1.23 -7.94 1.64
C ASP A 23 1.31 -8.44 0.19
N ILE A 24 0.21 -8.59 -0.53
CA ILE A 24 0.24 -8.91 -1.96
C ILE A 24 0.97 -7.82 -2.76
N PHE A 25 0.79 -6.55 -2.35
CA PHE A 25 1.41 -5.38 -2.96
C PHE A 25 2.74 -4.98 -2.31
N LEU A 26 2.99 -5.45 -1.08
CA LEU A 26 4.11 -5.04 -0.25
C LEU A 26 5.14 -6.15 -0.02
N SER A 27 4.92 -7.34 -0.58
CA SER A 27 5.83 -8.48 -0.49
C SER A 27 7.24 -8.12 -0.94
N ARG A 28 8.24 -8.67 -0.25
CA ARG A 28 9.66 -8.47 -0.52
C ARG A 28 10.00 -8.70 -2.00
N ARG A 29 10.77 -7.77 -2.56
CA ARG A 29 11.25 -7.82 -3.95
C ARG A 29 12.17 -9.02 -4.18
N GLU A 30 11.68 -10.06 -4.87
CA GLU A 30 12.53 -11.15 -5.40
C GLU A 30 13.13 -10.75 -6.75
N LYS A 31 14.45 -10.93 -6.93
CA LYS A 31 15.19 -10.45 -8.12
C LYS A 31 14.67 -10.94 -9.49
N THR A 32 13.83 -11.95 -9.50
CA THR A 32 13.33 -12.64 -10.70
C THR A 32 11.98 -12.13 -11.21
N ASP A 33 11.22 -11.35 -10.43
CA ASP A 33 9.85 -10.93 -10.80
C ASP A 33 9.73 -9.41 -11.03
N LEU A 34 10.11 -8.98 -12.23
CA LEU A 34 10.04 -7.59 -12.68
C LEU A 34 8.61 -7.01 -12.65
N LYS A 35 7.58 -7.83 -12.89
CA LYS A 35 6.18 -7.37 -12.89
C LYS A 35 5.72 -7.02 -11.48
N ARG A 36 6.04 -7.88 -10.50
CA ARG A 36 5.77 -7.58 -9.09
C ARG A 36 6.52 -6.34 -8.61
N HIS A 37 7.77 -6.16 -8.99
CA HIS A 37 8.53 -4.97 -8.58
C HIS A 37 7.90 -3.67 -9.07
N ALA A 38 7.40 -3.65 -10.31
CA ALA A 38 6.69 -2.50 -10.85
C ALA A 38 5.42 -2.19 -10.05
N LEU A 39 4.65 -3.21 -9.66
CA LEU A 39 3.45 -3.06 -8.83
C LEU A 39 3.78 -2.54 -7.43
N VAL A 40 4.76 -3.13 -6.75
CA VAL A 40 5.23 -2.67 -5.43
C VAL A 40 5.68 -1.21 -5.50
N THR A 41 6.44 -0.84 -6.53
CA THR A 41 6.94 0.53 -6.73
C THR A 41 5.80 1.52 -6.97
N LEU A 42 4.83 1.15 -7.81
CA LEU A 42 3.65 1.98 -8.07
C LEU A 42 2.83 2.18 -6.79
N PHE A 43 2.62 1.10 -6.02
CA PHE A 43 1.87 1.16 -4.78
C PHE A 43 2.55 2.07 -3.75
N LEU A 44 3.86 1.92 -3.53
CA LEU A 44 4.63 2.81 -2.67
C LEU A 44 4.54 4.28 -3.10
N ARG A 45 4.52 4.54 -4.42
CA ARG A 45 4.36 5.88 -4.96
C ARG A 45 2.99 6.46 -4.63
N VAL A 46 1.92 5.66 -4.76
CA VAL A 46 0.57 6.10 -4.41
C VAL A 46 0.47 6.44 -2.92
N LEU A 47 1.05 5.61 -2.05
CA LEU A 47 1.09 5.88 -0.60
C LEU A 47 1.81 7.19 -0.27
N GLU A 48 2.89 7.50 -0.99
CA GLU A 48 3.67 8.72 -0.76
C GLU A 48 2.92 10.00 -1.15
N TYR A 49 2.00 9.93 -2.13
CA TYR A 49 1.18 11.06 -2.57
C TYR A 49 -0.23 11.08 -1.97
N TYR A 50 -0.62 10.07 -1.19
CA TYR A 50 -1.95 9.98 -0.62
C TYR A 50 -2.08 10.94 0.57
N ASN A 51 -2.87 12.00 0.40
CA ASN A 51 -3.20 12.96 1.45
C ASN A 51 -4.48 12.51 2.17
N GLY A 52 -4.35 11.55 3.09
CA GLY A 52 -5.46 11.05 3.89
C GLY A 52 -5.04 9.96 4.88
N ILE A 53 -6.00 9.45 5.64
CA ILE A 53 -5.79 8.26 6.48
C ILE A 53 -6.11 7.03 5.62
N LEU A 54 -5.22 6.04 5.62
CA LEU A 54 -5.40 4.77 4.94
C LEU A 54 -5.20 3.66 5.96
N PHE A 55 -6.19 2.77 6.09
CA PHE A 55 -6.02 1.54 6.85
C PHE A 55 -5.55 0.43 5.93
N LEU A 56 -4.58 -0.35 6.43
CA LEU A 56 -4.00 -1.50 5.74
C LEU A 56 -4.05 -2.69 6.69
N THR A 57 -4.60 -3.80 6.23
CA THR A 57 -4.55 -5.09 6.93
C THR A 57 -3.65 -6.05 6.16
N THR A 58 -2.94 -6.91 6.89
CA THR A 58 -2.05 -7.91 6.29
C THR A 58 -1.94 -9.11 7.22
N ASP A 59 -1.97 -10.30 6.63
CA ASP A 59 -1.75 -11.56 7.33
C ASP A 59 -0.26 -11.92 7.44
N ARG A 60 0.60 -11.19 6.73
CA ARG A 60 2.02 -11.56 6.56
C ARG A 60 2.97 -10.40 6.81
N VAL A 61 2.91 -9.83 8.01
CA VAL A 61 3.75 -8.69 8.40
C VAL A 61 5.26 -8.95 8.21
N GLY A 62 5.71 -10.21 8.36
CA GLY A 62 7.11 -10.61 8.18
C GLY A 62 7.63 -10.52 6.73
N THR A 63 6.76 -10.34 5.74
CA THR A 63 7.12 -10.29 4.32
C THR A 63 7.11 -8.89 3.71
N LEU A 64 6.77 -7.88 4.50
CA LEU A 64 6.70 -6.49 4.03
C LEU A 64 8.10 -5.94 3.67
N ASP A 65 8.17 -5.20 2.57
CA ASP A 65 9.38 -4.48 2.16
C ASP A 65 9.76 -3.43 3.22
N GLU A 66 11.05 -3.34 3.57
CA GLU A 66 11.53 -2.39 4.57
C GLU A 66 11.23 -0.93 4.19
N ALA A 67 11.16 -0.60 2.90
CA ALA A 67 10.81 0.74 2.44
C ALA A 67 9.34 1.12 2.73
N PHE A 68 8.48 0.14 2.97
CA PHE A 68 7.09 0.37 3.37
C PHE A 68 7.02 0.74 4.85
N LYS A 69 7.78 0.07 5.72
CA LYS A 69 7.79 0.34 7.17
C LYS A 69 8.13 1.80 7.49
N LEU A 70 9.01 2.41 6.69
CA LEU A 70 9.39 3.82 6.82
C LEU A 70 8.25 4.81 6.49
N ARG A 71 7.18 4.35 5.85
CA ARG A 71 6.02 5.17 5.42
C ARG A 71 4.77 4.93 6.27
N VAL A 72 4.85 4.01 7.23
CA VAL A 72 3.74 3.71 8.16
C VAL A 72 3.87 4.61 9.38
N HIS A 73 2.90 5.50 9.56
CA HIS A 73 2.89 6.45 10.69
C HIS A 73 2.52 5.78 12.02
N LEU A 74 1.66 4.75 11.98
CA LEU A 74 1.23 3.99 13.14
C LEU A 74 1.08 2.53 12.75
N SER A 75 1.69 1.64 13.51
CA SER A 75 1.49 0.19 13.39
C SER A 75 0.80 -0.30 14.66
N LEU A 76 -0.40 -0.86 14.50
CA LEU A 76 -1.15 -1.52 15.56
C LEU A 76 -0.86 -3.03 15.44
N TRP A 77 -0.38 -3.62 16.53
CA TRP A 77 -0.03 -5.04 16.62
C TRP A 77 -0.89 -5.72 17.67
#